data_AF-A0A0D2C6W3-F1
#
_entry.id   AF-A0A0D2C6W3-F1
#
_cell.length_a   1.000
_cell.length_b   1.000
_cell.length_c   1.000
_cell.angle_alpha   90.00
_cell.angle_beta   90.00
_cell.angle_gamma   90.00
#
_symmetry.space_group_name_H-M   'P 1'
#
loop_
_entity.id
_entity.type
_entity.pdbx_description
1 polymer ?
#
loop_
_entity_poly.entity_id
_entity_poly.type
_entity_poly.pdbx_seq_one_letter_code
_entity_poly.pdbx_strand_id
1 'polypeptide(L)'
;MSRTLEYPKTARNTVVRRGHRGKYDLETIHTLINTSLVLNVSFAPSPDTDEDFPVILPMIGVMGSFENPSAGLDEPLDCYLHGYVSNRLNNLVRKAHDAGKPGLPLCLSATKVDGLLLALSGFNHSYNYRSACLFGYANIVTDPEEIVYGMRIITDKVVRNRWDNTRLPPTKADIASTGVLRVTIKTGSGKIKADPPSDDKADMENEEMRQSVWAGYIPVTENLGEPVPAVYNRVDAVPEYVAQHRSDVNDESKQYSEELVQKVLQAQ
;
A
#
# COMPACT_ATOMS: atom_id res chain seq x y z
N MET A 1 11.64 26.77 4.74
CA MET A 1 11.15 25.62 3.96
C MET A 1 11.60 24.37 4.68
N SER A 2 10.67 23.58 5.22
CA SER A 2 10.99 22.30 5.88
C SER A 2 11.65 21.37 4.87
N ARG A 3 12.65 20.60 5.29
CA ARG A 3 13.34 19.63 4.43
C ARG A 3 12.47 18.39 4.31
N THR A 4 11.96 18.10 3.12
CA THR A 4 11.29 16.82 2.82
C THR A 4 12.26 15.67 3.03
N LEU A 5 11.89 14.69 3.86
CA LEU A 5 12.68 13.48 4.06
C LEU A 5 12.45 12.51 2.89
N GLU A 6 13.53 11.87 2.44
CA GLU A 6 13.50 10.88 1.36
C GLU A 6 14.22 9.60 1.78
N TYR A 7 13.77 8.46 1.23
CA TYR A 7 14.54 7.22 1.29
C TYR A 7 15.85 7.35 0.51
N PRO A 8 16.94 6.74 0.99
CA PRO A 8 18.19 6.73 0.25
C PRO A 8 18.02 5.99 -1.08
N LYS A 9 18.49 6.61 -2.15
CA LYS A 9 18.54 6.01 -3.49
C LYS A 9 19.72 5.03 -3.55
N THR A 10 19.44 3.80 -3.94
CA THR A 10 20.38 2.69 -4.05
C THR A 10 20.18 1.99 -5.40
N ALA A 11 21.11 1.13 -5.79
CA ALA A 11 20.92 0.30 -6.99
C ALA A 11 19.64 -0.57 -6.94
N ARG A 12 19.12 -0.87 -5.74
CA ARG A 12 17.95 -1.73 -5.54
C ARG A 12 16.61 -1.03 -5.80
N ASN A 13 16.46 0.22 -5.36
CA ASN A 13 15.18 0.96 -5.45
C ASN A 13 15.17 2.00 -6.58
N THR A 14 16.30 2.24 -7.26
CA THR A 14 16.38 3.25 -8.33
C THR A 14 15.47 2.91 -9.50
N VAL A 15 14.52 3.79 -9.79
CA VAL A 15 13.62 3.67 -10.95
C VAL A 15 14.39 4.03 -12.24
N VAL A 16 14.75 3.01 -13.04
CA VAL A 16 15.52 3.18 -14.27
C VAL A 16 14.64 3.63 -15.45
N ARG A 17 13.67 2.80 -15.86
CA ARG A 17 12.81 3.11 -17.02
C ARG A 17 11.79 4.18 -16.64
N ARG A 18 11.80 5.32 -17.37
CA ARG A 18 10.98 6.51 -17.09
C ARG A 18 11.24 7.07 -15.68
N GLY A 19 12.52 7.27 -15.34
CA GLY A 19 12.98 7.66 -14.00
C GLY A 19 12.41 8.97 -13.43
N HIS A 20 11.97 9.91 -14.29
CA HIS A 20 11.28 11.13 -13.84
C HIS A 20 9.96 10.86 -13.09
N ARG A 21 9.39 9.66 -13.25
CA ARG A 21 8.20 9.20 -12.51
C ARG A 21 8.53 8.67 -11.11
N GLY A 22 9.81 8.51 -10.78
CA GLY A 22 10.25 8.00 -9.49
C GLY A 22 10.02 8.99 -8.37
N LYS A 23 9.48 8.50 -7.25
CA LYS A 23 9.29 9.23 -6.00
C LYS A 23 10.09 8.56 -4.89
N TYR A 24 10.63 9.36 -3.99
CA TYR A 24 11.49 8.87 -2.90
C TYR A 24 11.18 9.55 -1.56
N ASP A 25 10.35 10.59 -1.57
CA ASP A 25 9.88 11.24 -0.35
C ASP A 25 9.02 10.28 0.50
N LEU A 26 9.20 10.36 1.81
CA LEU A 26 8.56 9.45 2.77
C LEU A 26 7.05 9.60 2.72
N GLU A 27 6.55 10.84 2.72
CA GLU A 27 5.12 11.16 2.76
C GLU A 27 4.34 10.52 1.61
N THR A 28 4.78 10.67 0.36
CA THR A 28 4.13 10.03 -0.80
C THR A 28 4.11 8.52 -0.64
N ILE A 29 5.24 7.92 -0.26
CA ILE A 29 5.37 6.46 -0.19
C ILE A 29 4.54 5.88 0.96
N HIS A 30 4.59 6.50 2.15
CA HIS A 30 3.85 6.07 3.32
C HIS A 30 2.35 6.26 3.12
N THR A 31 1.93 7.35 2.49
CA THR A 31 0.53 7.57 2.09
C THR A 31 0.05 6.47 1.16
N LEU A 32 0.85 6.06 0.17
CA LEU A 32 0.49 4.97 -0.73
C LEU A 32 0.35 3.63 0.01
N ILE A 33 1.25 3.33 0.94
CA ILE A 33 1.14 2.12 1.78
C ILE A 33 -0.11 2.19 2.67
N ASN A 34 -0.34 3.30 3.37
CA ASN A 34 -1.41 3.41 4.35
C ASN A 34 -2.80 3.44 3.71
N THR A 35 -2.95 4.09 2.55
CA THR A 35 -4.23 4.12 1.82
C THR A 35 -4.53 2.86 1.01
N SER A 36 -3.57 1.94 0.84
CA SER A 36 -3.80 0.70 0.08
C SER A 36 -4.35 -0.40 0.98
N LEU A 37 -5.48 -1.00 0.59
CA LEU A 37 -6.17 -2.02 1.40
C LEU A 37 -5.34 -3.30 1.59
N VAL A 38 -4.51 -3.63 0.60
CA VAL A 38 -3.66 -4.83 0.61
C VAL A 38 -2.23 -4.45 0.24
N LEU A 39 -1.27 -5.01 0.97
CA LEU A 39 0.14 -5.02 0.61
C LEU A 39 0.52 -6.41 0.11
N ASN A 40 1.36 -6.46 -0.92
CA ASN A 40 2.02 -7.69 -1.36
C ASN A 40 3.35 -7.80 -0.61
N VAL A 41 3.44 -8.79 0.28
CA VAL A 41 4.62 -9.05 1.11
C VAL A 41 5.41 -10.19 0.46
N SER A 42 6.58 -9.88 -0.08
CA SER A 42 7.42 -10.84 -0.78
C SER A 42 8.70 -11.16 -0.03
N PHE A 43 9.04 -12.45 0.07
CA PHE A 43 10.23 -12.93 0.75
C PHE A 43 10.72 -14.23 0.11
N ALA A 44 12.01 -14.53 0.29
CA ALA A 44 12.60 -15.78 -0.16
C ALA A 44 12.03 -16.96 0.66
N PRO A 45 11.88 -18.15 0.06
CA PRO A 45 11.46 -19.34 0.78
C PRO A 45 12.50 -19.76 1.84
N SER A 46 12.17 -20.78 2.64
CA SER A 46 13.09 -21.30 3.64
C SER A 46 14.38 -21.79 2.97
N PRO A 47 15.58 -21.45 3.48
CA PRO A 47 16.81 -22.01 2.93
C PRO A 47 16.91 -23.53 3.16
N ASP A 48 16.13 -24.07 4.10
CA ASP A 48 16.09 -25.50 4.45
C ASP A 48 15.08 -26.31 3.64
N THR A 49 14.53 -25.75 2.56
CA THR A 49 13.55 -26.41 1.69
C THR A 49 14.00 -26.37 0.25
N ASP A 50 13.65 -27.38 -0.54
CA ASP A 50 13.87 -27.41 -2.00
C ASP A 50 12.89 -26.47 -2.76
N GLU A 51 12.40 -25.41 -2.10
CA GLU A 51 11.52 -24.42 -2.73
C GLU A 51 12.36 -23.38 -3.49
N ASP A 52 12.21 -23.35 -4.82
CA ASP A 52 12.95 -22.41 -5.68
C ASP A 52 12.29 -21.02 -5.78
N PHE A 53 11.00 -20.91 -5.46
CA PHE A 53 10.20 -19.74 -5.80
C PHE A 53 10.08 -18.73 -4.64
N PRO A 54 10.23 -17.42 -4.91
CA PRO A 54 9.88 -16.41 -3.93
C PRO A 54 8.38 -16.47 -3.62
N VAL A 55 8.05 -16.16 -2.37
CA VAL A 55 6.68 -16.11 -1.90
C VAL A 55 6.16 -14.69 -2.04
N ILE A 56 4.86 -14.56 -2.33
CA ILE A 56 4.11 -13.31 -2.16
C ILE A 56 2.86 -13.62 -1.34
N LEU A 57 2.66 -12.89 -0.25
CA LEU A 57 1.46 -12.96 0.59
C LEU A 57 0.70 -11.62 0.54
N PRO A 58 -0.59 -11.61 0.21
CA PRO A 58 -1.44 -10.43 0.42
C PRO A 58 -1.71 -10.26 1.92
N MET A 59 -1.36 -9.10 2.48
CA MET A 59 -1.50 -8.82 3.92
C MET A 59 -1.98 -7.38 4.15
N ILE A 60 -2.68 -7.17 5.27
CA ILE A 60 -2.88 -5.82 5.79
C ILE A 60 -1.57 -5.39 6.46
N GLY A 61 -1.09 -4.20 6.12
CA GLY A 61 0.06 -3.60 6.77
C GLY A 61 -0.05 -2.08 6.80
N VAL A 62 0.58 -1.45 7.79
CA VAL A 62 0.45 0.00 8.03
C VAL A 62 1.79 0.57 8.46
N MET A 63 2.13 1.76 7.97
CA MET A 63 3.28 2.54 8.42
C MET A 63 2.96 3.20 9.75
N GLY A 64 3.87 3.11 10.71
CA GLY A 64 3.77 3.79 12.00
C GLY A 64 5.08 3.69 12.80
N SER A 65 5.13 4.38 13.94
CA SER A 65 6.26 4.35 14.86
C SER A 65 5.78 4.11 16.29
N PHE A 66 6.23 3.02 16.91
CA PHE A 66 5.94 2.77 18.32
C PHE A 66 6.71 3.73 19.23
N GLU A 67 7.94 4.07 18.87
CA GLU A 67 8.78 5.01 19.63
C GLU A 67 8.26 6.46 19.56
N ASN A 68 7.61 6.84 18.45
CA ASN A 68 6.95 8.14 18.28
C ASN A 68 5.56 7.96 17.65
N PRO A 69 4.52 7.60 18.43
CA PRO A 69 3.17 7.34 17.91
C PRO A 69 2.50 8.54 17.23
N SER A 70 3.00 9.76 17.47
CA SER A 70 2.53 11.00 16.83
C SER A 70 3.27 11.36 15.54
N ALA A 71 4.24 10.55 15.10
CA ALA A 71 5.02 10.81 13.89
C ALA A 71 4.12 10.95 12.66
N GLY A 72 4.40 11.98 11.85
CA GLY A 72 3.76 12.17 10.56
C GLY A 72 4.19 11.12 9.53
N LEU A 73 3.47 11.04 8.41
CA LEU A 73 3.87 10.18 7.27
C LEU A 73 5.11 10.70 6.53
N ASP A 74 5.55 11.91 6.84
CA ASP A 74 6.79 12.53 6.37
C ASP A 74 8.01 12.17 7.23
N GLU A 75 7.83 11.42 8.32
CA GLU A 75 8.89 10.95 9.22
C GLU A 75 9.34 9.51 8.91
N PRO A 76 10.51 9.06 9.40
CA PRO A 76 10.91 7.66 9.29
C PRO A 76 9.97 6.75 10.11
N LEU A 77 9.28 5.83 9.43
CA LEU A 77 8.35 4.88 10.02
C LEU A 77 8.75 3.43 9.70
N ASP A 78 8.29 2.50 10.55
CA ASP A 78 8.31 1.06 10.28
C ASP A 78 6.97 0.61 9.69
N CYS A 79 6.94 -0.55 9.04
CA CYS A 79 5.68 -1.16 8.61
C CYS A 79 5.27 -2.29 9.56
N TYR A 80 4.08 -2.21 10.13
CA TYR A 80 3.51 -3.24 10.98
C TYR A 80 2.61 -4.18 10.18
N LEU A 81 2.83 -5.47 10.34
CA LEU A 81 2.01 -6.56 9.79
C LEU A 81 1.50 -7.43 10.95
N HIS A 82 0.46 -8.21 10.69
CA HIS A 82 0.03 -9.24 11.63
C HIS A 82 -0.33 -10.54 10.91
N GLY A 83 -0.39 -11.63 11.67
CA GLY A 83 -0.93 -12.90 11.20
C GLY A 83 -0.85 -13.97 12.29
N TYR A 84 -1.31 -15.18 11.97
CA TYR A 84 -1.22 -16.29 12.91
C TYR A 84 0.24 -16.57 13.32
N VAL A 85 0.48 -16.74 14.62
CA VAL A 85 1.83 -16.89 15.20
C VAL A 85 2.65 -18.01 14.55
N SER A 86 2.03 -19.10 14.11
CA SER A 86 2.70 -20.26 13.50
C SER A 86 2.68 -20.26 11.97
N ASN A 87 2.30 -19.15 11.33
CA ASN A 87 2.33 -19.07 9.87
C ASN A 87 3.78 -19.13 9.31
N ARG A 88 3.89 -19.43 8.01
CA ARG A 88 5.19 -19.55 7.31
C ARG A 88 6.08 -18.32 7.52
N LEU A 89 5.53 -17.11 7.40
CA LEU A 89 6.28 -15.86 7.53
C LEU A 89 6.88 -15.71 8.94
N ASN A 90 6.07 -15.86 9.98
CA ASN A 90 6.51 -15.79 11.38
C ASN A 90 7.58 -16.85 11.72
N ASN A 91 7.44 -18.07 11.19
CA ASN A 91 8.47 -19.12 11.34
C ASN A 91 9.81 -18.70 10.71
N LEU A 92 9.79 -18.11 9.51
CA LEU A 92 11.00 -17.64 8.84
C LEU A 92 11.63 -16.44 9.55
N VAL A 93 10.82 -15.54 10.10
CA VAL A 93 11.30 -14.42 10.94
C VAL A 93 12.02 -14.95 12.18
N ARG A 94 11.45 -15.93 12.88
CA ARG A 94 12.13 -16.60 14.02
C ARG A 94 13.44 -17.24 13.61
N LYS A 95 13.46 -18.02 12.53
CA LYS A 95 14.71 -18.62 12.02
C LYS A 95 15.78 -17.58 11.70
N ALA A 96 15.39 -16.44 11.09
CA ALA A 96 16.33 -15.36 10.80
C ALA A 96 16.90 -14.75 12.09
N HIS A 97 16.05 -14.51 13.09
CA HIS A 97 16.46 -14.04 14.41
C HIS A 97 17.40 -15.02 15.11
N ASP A 98 17.05 -16.31 15.16
CA ASP A 98 17.85 -17.36 15.81
C ASP A 98 19.22 -17.54 15.14
N ALA A 99 19.30 -17.25 13.84
CA ALA A 99 20.55 -17.20 13.07
C ALA A 99 21.36 -15.90 13.26
N GLY A 100 20.95 -14.99 14.16
CA GLY A 100 21.62 -13.72 14.43
C GLY A 100 21.54 -12.70 13.30
N LYS A 101 20.58 -12.83 12.39
CA LYS A 101 20.37 -11.86 11.29
C LYS A 101 19.63 -10.63 11.82
N PRO A 102 19.72 -9.47 11.15
CA PRO A 102 18.95 -8.26 11.51
C PRO A 102 17.41 -8.39 11.37
N GLY A 103 16.91 -9.57 10.99
CA GLY A 103 15.52 -9.86 10.66
C GLY A 103 15.40 -10.60 9.32
N LEU A 104 14.19 -11.04 8.96
CA LEU A 104 13.93 -11.65 7.66
C LEU A 104 13.90 -10.58 6.57
N PRO A 105 14.79 -10.62 5.56
CA PRO A 105 14.73 -9.68 4.45
C PRO A 105 13.45 -9.89 3.64
N LEU A 106 12.68 -8.82 3.43
CA LEU A 106 11.45 -8.86 2.63
C LEU A 106 11.23 -7.57 1.84
N CYS A 107 10.30 -7.65 0.89
CA CYS A 107 9.80 -6.54 0.10
C CYS A 107 8.31 -6.33 0.38
N LEU A 108 7.87 -5.08 0.47
CA LEU A 108 6.45 -4.71 0.53
C LEU A 108 6.11 -3.94 -0.74
N SER A 109 5.00 -4.25 -1.39
CA SER A 109 4.51 -3.43 -2.50
C SER A 109 3.02 -3.14 -2.43
N ALA A 110 2.66 -1.95 -2.88
CA ALA A 110 1.29 -1.50 -3.06
C ALA A 110 1.16 -0.83 -4.43
N THR A 111 0.01 -0.98 -5.08
CA THR A 111 -0.27 -0.36 -6.38
C THR A 111 -1.74 0.01 -6.46
N LYS A 112 -2.01 1.22 -6.96
CA LYS A 112 -3.32 1.71 -7.36
C LYS A 112 -3.31 2.00 -8.86
N VAL A 113 -4.36 1.57 -9.56
CA VAL A 113 -4.61 1.95 -10.95
C VAL A 113 -5.61 3.09 -10.95
N ASP A 114 -5.19 4.24 -11.47
CA ASP A 114 -5.96 5.49 -11.44
C ASP A 114 -6.66 5.77 -12.79
N GLY A 115 -6.30 5.06 -13.85
CA GLY A 115 -7.10 5.02 -15.07
C GLY A 115 -6.43 4.37 -16.27
N LEU A 116 -7.22 4.11 -17.29
CA LEU A 116 -6.83 3.41 -18.52
C LEU A 116 -6.54 4.46 -19.60
N LEU A 117 -5.37 4.38 -20.23
CA LEU A 117 -5.04 5.19 -21.40
C LEU A 117 -5.17 4.33 -22.65
N LEU A 118 -6.22 4.61 -23.42
CA LEU A 118 -6.47 3.97 -24.71
C LEU A 118 -5.85 4.86 -25.80
N ALA A 119 -5.04 4.25 -26.65
CA ALA A 119 -4.24 4.90 -27.67
C ALA A 119 -4.67 4.34 -29.04
N LEU A 120 -4.25 4.97 -30.12
CA LEU A 120 -4.54 4.51 -31.49
C LEU A 120 -3.82 3.20 -31.82
N SER A 121 -2.65 2.98 -31.22
CA SER A 121 -1.83 1.78 -31.41
C SER A 121 -1.81 0.87 -30.16
N GLY A 122 -1.84 -0.45 -30.40
CA GLY A 122 -1.76 -1.47 -29.34
C GLY A 122 -0.49 -1.39 -28.47
N PHE A 123 0.58 -0.76 -28.97
CA PHE A 123 1.83 -0.58 -28.23
C PHE A 123 1.83 0.64 -27.30
N ASN A 124 0.89 1.56 -27.47
CA ASN A 124 0.81 2.82 -26.74
C ASN A 124 -0.24 2.81 -25.61
N HIS A 125 -1.05 1.75 -25.51
CA HIS A 125 -1.92 1.54 -24.35
C HIS A 125 -1.14 1.54 -23.03
N SER A 126 -1.72 2.13 -21.99
CA SER A 126 -1.05 2.24 -20.69
C SER A 126 -2.05 2.49 -19.56
N TYR A 127 -1.53 2.65 -18.34
CA TYR A 127 -2.29 3.04 -17.15
C TYR A 127 -1.73 4.33 -16.56
N ASN A 128 -2.60 5.16 -15.99
CA ASN A 128 -2.20 6.03 -14.90
C ASN A 128 -2.25 5.21 -13.61
N TYR A 129 -1.25 5.37 -12.76
CA TYR A 129 -1.06 4.53 -11.59
C TYR A 129 -0.16 5.20 -10.55
N ARG A 130 -0.28 4.73 -9.31
CA ARG A 130 0.65 5.01 -8.22
C ARG A 130 1.10 3.70 -7.61
N SER A 131 2.40 3.50 -7.44
CA SER A 131 2.92 2.33 -6.75
C SER A 131 4.05 2.69 -5.80
N ALA A 132 4.25 1.83 -4.80
CA ALA A 132 5.34 1.90 -3.84
C ALA A 132 5.95 0.51 -3.66
N CYS A 133 7.27 0.46 -3.55
CA CYS A 133 8.06 -0.71 -3.18
C CYS A 133 8.97 -0.34 -2.01
N LEU A 134 8.85 -1.05 -0.89
CA LEU A 134 9.71 -0.91 0.29
C LEU A 134 10.54 -2.17 0.49
N PHE A 135 11.76 -2.01 0.98
CA PHE A 135 12.69 -3.10 1.27
C PHE A 135 13.16 -2.98 2.71
N GLY A 136 13.02 -4.06 3.48
CA GLY A 136 13.29 -4.01 4.91
C GLY A 136 13.55 -5.38 5.53
N TYR A 137 13.63 -5.39 6.85
CA TYR A 137 13.83 -6.57 7.66
C TYR A 137 12.67 -6.72 8.65
N ALA A 138 11.96 -7.83 8.57
CA ALA A 138 10.89 -8.16 9.50
C ALA A 138 11.45 -8.79 10.78
N ASN A 139 10.93 -8.35 11.92
CA ASN A 139 11.20 -8.87 13.25
C ASN A 139 9.87 -9.15 13.98
N ILE A 140 9.86 -10.16 14.85
CA ILE A 140 8.71 -10.41 15.73
C ILE A 140 8.70 -9.37 16.83
N VAL A 141 7.55 -8.73 17.03
CA VAL A 141 7.33 -7.85 18.17
C VAL A 141 7.06 -8.71 19.41
N THR A 142 7.83 -8.49 20.47
CA THR A 142 7.72 -9.23 21.74
C THR A 142 7.31 -8.35 22.92
N ASP A 143 7.50 -7.02 22.82
CA ASP A 143 7.02 -6.08 23.82
C ASP A 143 5.48 -6.05 23.83
N PRO A 144 4.82 -6.35 24.97
CA PRO A 144 3.37 -6.30 25.09
C PRO A 144 2.75 -4.96 24.68
N GLU A 145 3.41 -3.83 24.96
CA GLU A 145 2.90 -2.50 24.61
C GLU A 145 2.97 -2.27 23.09
N GLU A 146 4.07 -2.69 22.46
CA GLU A 146 4.25 -2.60 21.01
C GLU A 146 3.30 -3.55 20.25
N ILE A 147 2.99 -4.73 20.81
CA ILE A 147 1.97 -5.64 20.25
C ILE A 147 0.60 -4.95 20.22
N VAL A 148 0.19 -4.33 21.34
CA VAL A 148 -1.09 -3.62 21.42
C VAL A 148 -1.11 -2.42 20.48
N TYR A 149 -0.01 -1.66 20.41
CA TYR A 149 0.15 -0.56 19.46
C TYR A 149 0.00 -1.04 18.00
N GLY A 150 0.75 -2.07 17.61
CA GLY A 150 0.72 -2.62 16.26
C GLY A 150 -0.67 -3.11 15.86
N MET A 151 -1.35 -3.83 16.77
CA MET A 151 -2.73 -4.28 16.53
C MET A 151 -3.73 -3.13 16.45
N ARG A 152 -3.57 -2.08 17.26
CA ARG A 152 -4.40 -0.87 17.20
C ARG A 152 -4.28 -0.20 15.83
N ILE A 153 -3.07 0.14 15.39
CA ILE A 153 -2.89 0.86 14.12
C ILE A 153 -3.29 0.01 12.91
N ILE A 154 -3.10 -1.31 12.96
CA ILE A 154 -3.57 -2.23 11.90
C ILE A 154 -5.10 -2.25 11.86
N THR A 155 -5.76 -2.28 13.03
CA THR A 155 -7.23 -2.28 13.11
C THR A 155 -7.80 -0.94 12.65
N ASP A 156 -7.19 0.17 13.06
CA ASP A 156 -7.61 1.52 12.68
C ASP A 156 -7.30 1.85 11.21
N LYS A 157 -6.36 1.14 10.58
CA LYS A 157 -6.19 1.16 9.12
C LYS A 157 -7.40 0.56 8.39
N VAL A 158 -8.03 -0.49 8.94
CA VAL A 158 -9.19 -1.12 8.28
C VAL A 158 -10.38 -0.15 8.26
N VAL A 159 -10.66 0.46 9.40
CA VAL A 159 -11.62 1.57 9.55
C VAL A 159 -11.09 2.45 10.67
N ARG A 160 -11.03 3.77 10.45
CA ARG A 160 -10.54 4.72 11.48
C ARG A 160 -11.31 4.56 12.79
N ASN A 161 -10.60 4.59 13.92
CA ASN A 161 -11.14 4.43 15.28
C ASN A 161 -11.80 3.07 15.56
N ARG A 162 -11.57 2.05 14.71
CA ARG A 162 -12.19 0.73 14.87
C ARG A 162 -11.69 -0.02 16.09
N TRP A 163 -10.46 0.20 16.51
CA TRP A 163 -9.88 -0.47 17.68
C TRP A 163 -10.65 -0.14 18.96
N ASP A 164 -10.90 1.14 19.24
CA ASP A 164 -11.64 1.55 20.45
C ASP A 164 -13.15 1.28 20.36
N ASN A 165 -13.65 0.97 19.16
CA ASN A 165 -15.06 0.63 18.89
C ASN A 165 -15.28 -0.88 18.64
N THR A 166 -14.43 -1.72 19.25
CA THR A 166 -14.58 -3.18 19.31
C THR A 166 -14.47 -3.69 20.75
N ARG A 167 -14.54 -5.01 20.96
CA ARG A 167 -14.36 -5.60 22.29
C ARG A 167 -12.93 -5.37 22.80
N LEU A 168 -12.81 -4.66 23.93
CA LEU A 168 -11.56 -4.45 24.66
C LEU A 168 -11.70 -4.89 26.14
N PRO A 169 -10.59 -5.27 26.81
CA PRO A 169 -9.26 -5.49 26.25
C PRO A 169 -9.18 -6.79 25.40
N PRO A 170 -8.14 -6.97 24.58
CA PRO A 170 -7.86 -8.26 23.92
C PRO A 170 -7.79 -9.39 24.96
N THR A 171 -8.31 -10.56 24.62
CA THR A 171 -8.17 -11.75 25.47
C THR A 171 -6.75 -12.29 25.42
N LYS A 172 -6.39 -13.12 26.41
CA LYS A 172 -5.12 -13.86 26.37
C LYS A 172 -4.98 -14.74 25.11
N ALA A 173 -6.09 -15.28 24.61
CA ALA A 173 -6.09 -16.10 23.40
C ALA A 173 -5.83 -15.27 22.14
N ASP A 174 -6.38 -14.05 22.05
CA ASP A 174 -6.12 -13.13 20.94
C ASP A 174 -4.62 -12.82 20.85
N ILE A 175 -4.00 -12.48 21.99
CA ILE A 175 -2.58 -12.15 22.08
C ILE A 175 -1.71 -13.38 21.76
N ALA A 176 -2.03 -14.55 22.33
CA ALA A 176 -1.22 -15.75 22.15
C ALA A 176 -1.25 -16.32 20.72
N SER A 177 -2.31 -16.06 19.96
CA SER A 177 -2.49 -16.58 18.59
C SER A 177 -2.09 -15.59 17.49
N THR A 178 -1.88 -14.32 17.84
CA THR A 178 -1.56 -13.26 16.88
C THR A 178 -0.10 -12.85 16.97
N GLY A 179 0.65 -13.07 15.89
CA GLY A 179 2.01 -12.57 15.74
C GLY A 179 1.99 -11.20 15.08
N VAL A 180 2.54 -10.20 15.75
CA VAL A 180 2.79 -8.86 15.20
C VAL A 180 4.23 -8.82 14.69
N LEU A 181 4.41 -8.32 13.47
CA LEU A 181 5.70 -8.14 12.83
C LEU A 181 5.97 -6.66 12.62
N ARG A 182 7.15 -6.20 13.01
CA ARG A 182 7.68 -4.89 12.63
C ARG A 182 8.69 -5.06 11.51
N VAL A 183 8.47 -4.37 10.40
CA VAL A 183 9.39 -4.32 9.26
C VAL A 183 10.13 -3.00 9.30
N THR A 184 11.41 -3.06 9.65
CA THR A 184 12.28 -1.89 9.59
C THR A 184 12.69 -1.62 8.15
N ILE A 185 12.27 -0.46 7.64
CA ILE A 185 12.43 -0.09 6.24
C ILE A 185 13.83 0.49 6.00
N LYS A 186 14.59 -0.16 5.12
CA LYS A 186 15.96 0.26 4.78
C LYS A 186 16.00 1.22 3.60
N THR A 187 15.13 1.00 2.62
CA THR A 187 15.02 1.85 1.42
C THR A 187 13.68 1.59 0.75
N GLY A 188 13.23 2.53 -0.07
CA GLY A 188 11.97 2.41 -0.79
C GLY A 188 11.92 3.35 -1.99
N SER A 189 11.01 3.07 -2.92
CA SER A 189 10.70 3.98 -4.01
C SER A 189 9.22 3.91 -4.38
N GLY A 190 8.69 5.05 -4.78
CA GLY A 190 7.41 5.18 -5.43
C GLY A 190 7.58 5.35 -6.94
N LYS A 191 6.54 5.03 -7.70
CA LYS A 191 6.46 5.38 -9.12
C LYS A 191 5.04 5.82 -9.46
N ILE A 192 4.91 7.04 -9.98
CA ILE A 192 3.62 7.65 -10.26
C ILE A 192 3.55 8.04 -11.73
N LYS A 193 2.45 7.69 -12.38
CA LYS A 193 2.12 8.10 -13.74
C LYS A 193 0.75 8.76 -13.75
N ALA A 194 0.70 10.00 -14.23
CA ALA A 194 -0.48 10.85 -14.25
C ALA A 194 -0.48 11.70 -15.53
N ASP A 195 -0.46 11.02 -16.67
CA ASP A 195 -0.25 11.63 -18.00
C ASP A 195 -1.51 11.43 -18.87
N PRO A 196 -1.75 12.28 -19.91
CA PRO A 196 -2.77 12.02 -20.93
C PRO A 196 -2.40 10.80 -21.82
N PRO A 197 -3.36 10.26 -22.60
CA PRO A 197 -3.04 9.35 -23.69
C PRO A 197 -2.08 10.02 -24.68
N SER A 198 -1.20 9.24 -25.28
CA SER A 198 -0.20 9.72 -26.24
C SER A 198 0.02 8.68 -27.31
N ASP A 199 0.09 9.14 -28.55
CA ASP A 199 0.32 8.31 -29.73
C ASP A 199 1.53 8.82 -30.52
N ASP A 200 2.07 7.97 -31.37
CA ASP A 200 3.16 8.35 -32.25
C ASP A 200 2.65 9.30 -33.34
N LYS A 201 3.55 10.19 -33.80
CA LYS A 201 3.19 11.21 -34.79
C LYS A 201 2.56 10.62 -36.06
N ALA A 202 3.08 9.49 -36.54
CA ALA A 202 2.57 8.83 -37.74
C ALA A 202 1.11 8.33 -37.57
N ASP A 203 0.76 7.82 -36.38
CA ASP A 203 -0.61 7.38 -36.08
C ASP A 203 -1.56 8.59 -35.97
N MET A 204 -1.09 9.68 -35.37
CA MET A 204 -1.85 10.93 -35.25
C MET A 204 -2.10 11.64 -36.58
N GLU A 205 -1.23 11.44 -37.57
CA GLU A 205 -1.35 11.96 -38.94
C GLU A 205 -2.20 11.04 -39.84
N ASN A 206 -2.54 9.82 -39.39
CA ASN A 206 -3.39 8.90 -40.14
C ASN A 206 -4.88 9.17 -39.87
N GLU A 207 -5.51 9.91 -40.77
CA GLU A 207 -6.91 10.34 -40.63
C GLU A 207 -7.91 9.17 -40.64
N GLU A 208 -7.70 8.14 -41.47
CA GLU A 208 -8.58 6.96 -41.52
C GLU A 208 -8.55 6.20 -40.18
N MET A 209 -7.36 6.05 -39.59
CA MET A 209 -7.20 5.45 -38.27
C MET A 209 -7.92 6.28 -37.20
N ARG A 210 -7.75 7.61 -37.19
CA ARG A 210 -8.39 8.49 -36.21
C ARG A 210 -9.92 8.56 -36.34
N GLN A 211 -10.46 8.22 -37.50
CA GLN A 211 -11.91 8.10 -37.72
C GLN A 211 -12.46 6.72 -37.31
N SER A 212 -11.62 5.68 -37.25
CA SER A 212 -12.04 4.30 -36.98
C SER A 212 -11.65 3.77 -35.59
N VAL A 213 -10.66 4.39 -34.93
CA VAL A 213 -10.14 3.96 -33.62
C VAL A 213 -10.34 5.07 -32.59
N TRP A 214 -11.04 4.76 -31.50
CA TRP A 214 -11.19 5.68 -30.38
C TRP A 214 -9.95 5.64 -29.47
N ALA A 215 -9.37 6.81 -29.18
CA ALA A 215 -8.32 7.00 -28.19
C ALA A 215 -8.83 7.95 -27.09
N GLY A 216 -8.43 7.70 -25.84
CA GLY A 216 -8.94 8.46 -24.71
C GLY A 216 -8.53 7.90 -23.35
N TYR A 217 -9.07 8.51 -22.30
CA TYR A 217 -8.79 8.16 -20.92
C TYR A 217 -10.06 7.69 -20.20
N ILE A 218 -9.96 6.57 -19.49
CA ILE A 218 -11.03 6.05 -18.64
C ILE A 218 -10.54 6.14 -17.19
N PRO A 219 -11.07 7.05 -16.35
CA PRO A 219 -10.68 7.11 -14.95
C PRO A 219 -11.11 5.83 -14.22
N VAL A 220 -10.26 5.36 -13.30
CA VAL A 220 -10.55 4.23 -12.43
C VAL A 220 -10.57 4.75 -10.99
N THR A 221 -11.64 4.44 -10.25
CA THR A 221 -11.80 4.85 -8.85
C THR A 221 -12.09 3.62 -7.98
N GLU A 222 -11.52 3.61 -6.78
CA GLU A 222 -11.87 2.67 -5.72
C GLU A 222 -12.91 3.33 -4.83
N ASN A 223 -14.02 2.64 -4.55
CA ASN A 223 -15.08 3.14 -3.69
C ASN A 223 -15.51 2.06 -2.69
N LEU A 224 -15.71 2.46 -1.44
CA LEU A 224 -16.34 1.66 -0.41
C LEU A 224 -17.87 1.71 -0.58
N GLY A 225 -18.48 0.52 -0.73
CA GLY A 225 -19.93 0.36 -0.88
C GLY A 225 -20.72 0.60 0.41
N GLU A 226 -22.04 0.42 0.35
CA GLU A 226 -22.90 0.51 1.53
C GLU A 226 -22.56 -0.58 2.57
N PRO A 227 -22.45 -0.24 3.88
CA PRO A 227 -22.21 -1.24 4.91
C PRO A 227 -23.36 -2.24 4.99
N VAL A 228 -23.02 -3.53 4.95
CA VAL A 228 -23.99 -4.62 5.12
C VAL A 228 -23.84 -5.19 6.54
N PRO A 229 -24.90 -5.17 7.37
CA PRO A 229 -24.81 -5.67 8.74
C PRO A 229 -24.63 -7.20 8.75
N ALA A 230 -23.83 -7.69 9.70
CA ALA A 230 -23.74 -9.12 9.96
C ALA A 230 -25.09 -9.68 10.45
N VAL A 231 -25.39 -10.93 10.14
CA VAL A 231 -26.68 -11.57 10.53
C VAL A 231 -26.94 -11.61 12.03
N TYR A 232 -25.89 -11.55 12.85
CA TYR A 232 -25.98 -11.53 14.32
C TYR A 232 -25.91 -10.10 14.91
N ASN A 233 -25.76 -9.07 14.07
CA ASN A 233 -25.69 -7.70 14.53
C ASN A 233 -27.03 -7.28 15.15
N ARG A 234 -26.97 -6.56 16.27
CA ARG A 234 -28.14 -6.02 16.99
C ARG A 234 -28.10 -4.50 17.11
N VAL A 235 -27.14 -3.84 16.47
CA VAL A 235 -27.05 -2.38 16.41
C VAL A 235 -27.83 -1.91 15.19
N ASP A 236 -28.89 -1.14 15.41
CA ASP A 236 -29.87 -0.78 14.37
C ASP A 236 -29.26 0.09 13.26
N ALA A 237 -28.41 1.06 13.63
CA ALA A 237 -27.78 1.98 12.70
C ALA A 237 -26.28 1.69 12.53
N VAL A 238 -25.76 1.98 11.34
CA VAL A 238 -24.32 2.01 11.11
C VAL A 238 -23.71 3.09 12.01
N PRO A 239 -22.70 2.79 12.84
CA PRO A 239 -22.05 3.80 13.67
C PRO A 239 -21.48 4.95 12.82
N GLU A 240 -21.60 6.17 13.33
CA GLU A 240 -21.17 7.39 12.62
C GLU A 240 -19.72 7.31 12.13
N TYR A 241 -18.80 6.80 12.95
CA TYR A 241 -17.38 6.68 12.55
C TYR A 241 -17.15 5.76 11.33
N VAL A 242 -18.01 4.76 11.13
CA VAL A 242 -17.95 3.86 9.95
C VAL A 242 -18.50 4.58 8.72
N ALA A 243 -19.63 5.28 8.87
CA ALA A 243 -20.22 6.06 7.78
C ALA A 243 -19.28 7.20 7.34
N GLN A 244 -18.66 7.89 8.29
CA GLN A 244 -17.70 8.96 8.03
C GLN A 244 -16.44 8.43 7.34
N HIS A 245 -15.86 7.33 7.84
CA HIS A 245 -14.71 6.70 7.20
C HIS A 245 -14.99 6.34 5.73
N ARG A 246 -16.18 5.77 5.47
CA ARG A 246 -16.62 5.47 4.10
C ARG A 246 -16.73 6.75 3.24
N SER A 247 -17.36 7.80 3.75
CA SER A 247 -17.51 9.06 3.02
C SER A 247 -16.16 9.64 2.66
N ASP A 248 -15.28 9.81 3.65
CA ASP A 248 -13.97 10.41 3.46
C ASP A 248 -13.11 9.64 2.45
N VAL A 249 -13.07 8.30 2.53
CA VAL A 249 -12.31 7.47 1.57
C VAL A 249 -12.84 7.65 0.15
N ASN A 250 -14.16 7.70 -0.02
CA ASN A 250 -14.78 7.88 -1.34
C ASN A 250 -14.56 9.31 -1.86
N ASP A 251 -14.65 10.32 -1.00
CA ASP A 251 -14.44 11.72 -1.34
C ASP A 251 -12.98 11.98 -1.74
N GLU A 252 -12.01 11.44 -1.00
CA GLU A 252 -10.58 11.49 -1.34
C GLU A 252 -10.29 10.80 -2.69
N SER A 253 -10.87 9.61 -2.91
CA SER A 253 -10.74 8.86 -4.16
C SER A 253 -11.31 9.64 -5.35
N LYS A 254 -12.49 10.24 -5.17
CA LYS A 254 -13.15 11.08 -6.17
C LYS A 254 -12.35 12.33 -6.48
N GLN A 255 -11.92 13.09 -5.45
CA GLN A 255 -11.14 14.30 -5.62
C GLN A 255 -9.85 14.02 -6.40
N TYR A 256 -9.11 12.96 -6.02
CA TYR A 256 -7.89 12.58 -6.73
C TYR A 256 -8.17 12.25 -8.21
N SER A 257 -9.26 11.54 -8.49
CA SER A 257 -9.66 11.21 -9.86
C SER A 257 -10.03 12.45 -10.66
N GLU A 258 -10.79 13.39 -10.08
CA GLU A 258 -11.17 14.66 -10.71
C GLU A 258 -9.93 15.50 -11.04
N GLU A 259 -8.99 15.63 -10.11
CA GLU A 259 -7.72 16.32 -10.34
C GLU A 259 -6.91 15.68 -11.48
N LEU A 260 -6.91 14.35 -11.56
CA LEU A 260 -6.23 13.63 -12.63
C LEU A 260 -6.92 13.81 -13.98
N VAL A 261 -8.25 13.76 -14.03
CA VAL A 261 -9.05 14.06 -15.23
C VAL A 261 -8.76 15.48 -15.70
N GLN A 262 -8.73 16.47 -14.81
CA GLN A 262 -8.41 17.86 -15.16
C GLN A 262 -7.00 17.97 -15.74
N LYS A 263 -6.00 17.29 -15.17
CA LYS A 263 -4.64 17.25 -15.72
C LYS A 263 -4.61 16.64 -17.13
N VAL A 264 -5.38 15.58 -17.37
CA VAL A 264 -5.48 14.96 -18.70
C VAL A 264 -6.13 15.92 -19.70
N LEU A 265 -7.21 16.60 -19.32
CA LEU A 265 -7.92 17.55 -20.19
C LEU A 265 -7.09 18.81 -20.50
N GLN A 266 -6.29 19.29 -19.56
CA GLN A 266 -5.43 20.47 -19.74
C GLN A 266 -4.19 20.20 -20.61
N ALA A 267 -3.84 18.93 -20.80
CA ALA A 267 -2.69 18.52 -21.59
C ALA A 267 -3.04 18.16 -23.06
N GLN A 268 -4.32 18.23 -23.42
CA GLN A 268 -4.85 18.09 -24.79
C GLN A 268 -4.86 19.44 -25.52
#